data_AF-A0A2N1J7B7-F1
#
_entry.id   AF-A0A2N1J7B7-F1
#
_cell.length_a   1.000
_cell.length_b   1.000
_cell.length_c   1.000
_cell.angle_alpha   90.00
_cell.angle_beta   90.00
_cell.angle_gamma   90.00
#
_symmetry.space_group_name_H-M   'P 1'
#
loop_
_entity.id
_entity.type
_entity.pdbx_description
1 polymer ?
#
loop_
_entity_poly.entity_id
_entity_poly.type
_entity_poly.pdbx_seq_one_letter_code
_entity_poly.pdbx_strand_id
1 'polypeptide(L)'
;MEHGTFAFVDAASYAPKLVLRIPKEDVQSKGCKMQVMVPLAPSVYYDPFTARVETQQGVAHVQHLGRLELEKQVGWSAHPMVWDAEMRAWWEGGDEDAVGVEPASQRTDGPCSGAACEHTAVLVDLDTAHGSEMGLEITIPLHKRYQIAQVHPVPVHVEIKHDAPAWLPAHIAPLYERAADVLASVASHALSWIARIHTRHYQSVELTGAHTAPILFAACTEGDIPEWDVADVHEILPDAYTHLRPRFEAKLQDAYLFVPPTPLLRMSKTVADMPVGDAGLYPLVQLGTFAATLLAMLLA
;
A
#
# COMPACT_ATOMS: atom_id res chain seq x y z
N MET A 1 -27.75 -16.11 11.93
CA MET A 1 -27.38 -15.13 10.90
C MET A 1 -25.92 -15.36 10.61
N GLU A 2 -25.58 -15.53 9.34
CA GLU A 2 -24.18 -15.58 8.94
C GLU A 2 -23.67 -14.15 8.91
N HIS A 3 -22.48 -13.90 9.46
CA HIS A 3 -21.89 -12.57 9.44
C HIS A 3 -21.05 -12.37 8.18
N GLY A 4 -21.13 -11.19 7.58
CA GLY A 4 -20.19 -10.82 6.52
C GLY A 4 -18.76 -10.75 7.05
N THR A 5 -17.80 -11.05 6.18
CA THR A 5 -16.38 -11.11 6.54
C THR A 5 -15.50 -10.48 5.49
N PHE A 6 -14.28 -10.11 5.88
CA PHE A 6 -13.23 -9.73 4.95
C PHE A 6 -11.87 -10.31 5.33
N ALA A 7 -11.06 -10.61 4.32
CA ALA A 7 -9.71 -11.16 4.50
C ALA A 7 -8.76 -10.66 3.40
N PHE A 8 -7.51 -10.40 3.78
CA PHE A 8 -6.41 -10.26 2.85
C PHE A 8 -5.79 -11.61 2.54
N VAL A 9 -5.82 -11.98 1.26
CA VAL A 9 -5.15 -13.15 0.69
C VAL A 9 -3.88 -12.69 0.01
N ASP A 10 -2.86 -13.55 -0.01
CA ASP A 10 -1.53 -13.23 -0.53
C ASP A 10 -0.96 -11.96 0.10
N ALA A 11 -1.24 -11.75 1.40
CA ALA A 11 -0.90 -10.52 2.11
C ALA A 11 0.60 -10.18 2.01
N ALA A 12 1.49 -11.18 1.97
CA ALA A 12 2.95 -11.03 1.82
C ALA A 12 3.42 -10.87 0.36
N SER A 13 2.50 -10.74 -0.60
CA SER A 13 2.79 -10.44 -2.02
C SER A 13 2.87 -8.94 -2.27
N TYR A 14 3.46 -8.55 -3.40
CA TYR A 14 3.36 -7.18 -3.96
C TYR A 14 1.96 -6.87 -4.52
N ALA A 15 1.17 -7.91 -4.80
CA ALA A 15 -0.20 -7.82 -5.28
C ALA A 15 -1.17 -8.59 -4.35
N PRO A 16 -1.41 -8.11 -3.12
CA PRO A 16 -2.37 -8.74 -2.22
C PRO A 16 -3.80 -8.60 -2.76
N LYS A 17 -4.70 -9.44 -2.27
CA LYS A 17 -6.12 -9.38 -2.65
C LYS A 17 -6.98 -9.23 -1.40
N LEU A 18 -7.96 -8.34 -1.44
CA LEU A 18 -9.00 -8.25 -0.44
C LEU A 18 -10.19 -9.09 -0.87
N VAL A 19 -10.52 -10.12 -0.12
CA VAL A 19 -11.71 -10.95 -0.32
C VAL A 19 -12.77 -10.46 0.65
N LEU A 20 -13.94 -10.11 0.12
CA LEU A 20 -15.14 -9.74 0.85
C LEU A 20 -16.15 -10.87 0.72
N ARG A 21 -16.79 -11.26 1.81
CA ARG A 21 -17.92 -12.20 1.81
C ARG A 21 -19.10 -11.55 2.46
N ILE A 22 -20.20 -11.44 1.73
CA ILE A 22 -21.41 -10.74 2.13
C ILE A 22 -22.53 -11.77 2.20
N PRO A 23 -23.19 -11.95 3.34
CA PRO A 23 -24.25 -12.94 3.48
C PRO A 23 -25.44 -12.53 2.62
N LYS A 24 -26.17 -13.52 2.10
CA LYS A 24 -27.34 -13.27 1.22
C LYS A 24 -28.38 -12.36 1.86
N GLU A 25 -28.52 -12.41 3.18
CA GLU A 25 -29.45 -11.60 3.96
C GLU A 25 -29.19 -10.09 3.75
N ASP A 26 -27.92 -9.70 3.64
CA ASP A 26 -27.51 -8.31 3.47
C ASP A 26 -27.53 -7.83 2.02
N VAL A 27 -27.65 -8.75 1.04
CA VAL A 27 -27.61 -8.43 -0.40
C VAL A 27 -29.02 -8.22 -0.98
N GLN A 28 -30.07 -8.36 -0.18
CA GLN A 28 -31.46 -8.33 -0.65
C GLN A 28 -32.23 -7.11 -0.13
N SER A 29 -31.85 -5.91 -0.56
CA SER A 29 -32.68 -4.72 -0.35
C SER A 29 -33.37 -4.28 -1.64
N LYS A 30 -34.71 -4.29 -1.66
CA LYS A 30 -35.49 -3.82 -2.81
C LYS A 30 -35.51 -2.29 -2.81
N GLY A 31 -35.15 -1.69 -3.94
CA GLY A 31 -35.19 -0.22 -4.10
C GLY A 31 -33.96 0.51 -3.57
N CYS A 32 -32.96 -0.22 -3.07
CA CYS A 32 -31.70 0.34 -2.61
C CYS A 32 -30.54 -0.21 -3.44
N LYS A 33 -29.51 0.63 -3.61
CA LYS A 33 -28.24 0.24 -4.19
C LYS A 33 -27.33 -0.25 -3.07
N MET A 34 -26.95 -1.52 -3.12
CA MET A 34 -26.02 -2.10 -2.16
C MET A 34 -24.58 -1.78 -2.59
N GLN A 35 -23.77 -1.29 -1.65
CA GLN A 35 -22.42 -0.84 -1.94
C GLN A 35 -21.45 -1.24 -0.83
N VAL A 36 -20.19 -1.48 -1.18
CA VAL A 36 -19.11 -1.63 -0.22
C VAL A 36 -18.10 -0.52 -0.42
N MET A 37 -17.87 0.25 0.65
CA MET A 37 -16.77 1.20 0.72
C MET A 37 -15.53 0.52 1.28
N VAL A 38 -14.46 0.49 0.48
CA VAL A 38 -13.19 -0.14 0.83
C VAL A 38 -12.13 0.95 1.04
N PRO A 39 -11.89 1.36 2.29
CA PRO A 39 -10.83 2.31 2.59
C PRO A 39 -9.45 1.64 2.40
N LEU A 40 -8.58 2.29 1.64
CA LEU A 40 -7.21 1.84 1.39
C LEU A 40 -6.22 2.69 2.17
N ALA A 41 -5.24 2.03 2.80
CA ALA A 41 -4.12 2.72 3.43
C ALA A 41 -3.17 3.30 2.36
N PRO A 42 -2.35 4.32 2.69
CA PRO A 42 -1.37 4.88 1.77
C PRO A 42 -0.41 3.84 1.16
N SER A 43 -0.18 2.73 1.86
CA SER A 43 0.78 1.71 1.42
C SER A 43 0.23 0.75 0.34
N VAL A 44 -1.05 0.84 0.02
CA VAL A 44 -1.70 0.05 -1.04
C VAL A 44 -2.52 0.95 -1.97
N TYR A 45 -2.79 0.47 -3.17
CA TYR A 45 -3.69 1.11 -4.10
C TYR A 45 -4.48 0.07 -4.90
N TYR A 46 -5.61 0.50 -5.44
CA TYR A 46 -6.39 -0.24 -6.42
C TYR A 46 -6.04 0.28 -7.81
N ASP A 47 -5.70 -0.63 -8.72
CA ASP A 47 -5.44 -0.30 -10.13
C ASP A 47 -6.69 -0.58 -10.96
N PRO A 48 -7.50 0.43 -11.32
CA PRO A 48 -8.71 0.23 -12.11
C PRO A 48 -8.42 -0.34 -13.50
N PHE A 49 -7.19 -0.23 -14.02
CA PHE A 49 -6.86 -0.68 -15.38
C PHE A 49 -6.55 -2.18 -15.45
N THR A 50 -6.09 -2.79 -14.36
CA THR A 50 -5.70 -4.20 -14.33
C THR A 50 -6.62 -5.07 -13.47
N ALA A 51 -7.35 -4.48 -12.52
CA ALA A 51 -8.11 -5.22 -11.53
C ALA A 51 -9.35 -5.97 -12.07
N ARG A 52 -10.02 -5.43 -13.11
CA ARG A 52 -11.20 -6.03 -13.78
C ARG A 52 -12.24 -6.61 -12.82
N VAL A 53 -12.51 -5.95 -11.69
CA VAL A 53 -13.40 -6.47 -10.65
C VAL A 53 -14.85 -6.59 -11.14
N GLU A 54 -15.25 -5.73 -12.08
CA GLU A 54 -16.57 -5.73 -12.72
C GLU A 54 -16.84 -7.00 -13.54
N THR A 55 -15.82 -7.82 -13.81
CA THR A 55 -16.01 -9.14 -14.46
C THR A 55 -16.45 -10.22 -13.47
N GLN A 56 -16.44 -9.95 -12.17
CA GLN A 56 -16.86 -10.88 -11.13
C GLN A 56 -18.39 -10.87 -10.98
N GLN A 57 -18.95 -12.04 -10.70
CA GLN A 57 -20.37 -12.18 -10.42
C GLN A 57 -20.74 -11.41 -9.15
N GLY A 58 -21.83 -10.63 -9.21
CA GLY A 58 -22.30 -9.84 -8.07
C GLY A 58 -21.66 -8.47 -7.92
N VAL A 59 -20.84 -8.03 -8.89
CA VAL A 59 -20.33 -6.66 -8.97
C VAL A 59 -20.94 -5.97 -10.18
N ALA A 60 -21.68 -4.89 -9.95
CA ALA A 60 -22.27 -4.08 -11.01
C ALA A 60 -21.25 -3.07 -11.57
N HIS A 61 -20.49 -2.43 -10.67
CA HIS A 61 -19.56 -1.37 -11.04
C HIS A 61 -18.55 -1.11 -9.93
N VAL A 62 -17.36 -0.61 -10.27
CA VAL A 62 -16.33 -0.24 -9.29
C VAL A 62 -15.83 1.16 -9.58
N GLN A 63 -15.68 1.95 -8.52
CA GLN A 63 -15.20 3.33 -8.59
C GLN A 63 -14.00 3.52 -7.68
N HIS A 64 -12.94 4.09 -8.24
CA HIS A 64 -11.80 4.54 -7.46
C HIS A 64 -12.05 5.96 -6.94
N LEU A 65 -11.95 6.14 -5.63
CA LEU A 65 -12.09 7.43 -4.95
C LEU A 65 -10.70 7.93 -4.52
N GLY A 66 -10.37 9.13 -4.98
CA GLY A 66 -9.08 9.78 -4.73
C GLY A 66 -8.18 9.82 -5.95
N ARG A 67 -6.96 10.31 -5.76
CA ARG A 67 -5.97 10.46 -6.83
C ARG A 67 -5.16 9.17 -6.97
N LEU A 68 -5.21 8.56 -8.15
CA LEU A 68 -4.39 7.40 -8.47
C LEU A 68 -2.99 7.88 -8.87
N GLU A 69 -1.97 7.36 -8.19
CA GLU A 69 -0.57 7.70 -8.43
C GLU A 69 0.25 6.41 -8.35
N LEU A 70 0.33 5.68 -9.46
CA LEU A 70 0.88 4.31 -9.48
C LEU A 70 2.39 4.29 -9.18
N GLU A 71 3.10 5.34 -9.57
CA GLU A 71 4.56 5.40 -9.48
C GLU A 71 5.06 6.10 -8.21
N LYS A 72 4.18 6.81 -7.50
CA LYS A 72 4.58 7.59 -6.33
C LYS A 72 4.66 6.72 -5.09
N GLN A 73 5.82 6.79 -4.44
CA GLN A 73 6.08 6.16 -3.15
C GLN A 73 5.21 6.75 -2.03
N VAL A 74 5.02 5.99 -0.95
CA VAL A 74 4.38 6.52 0.27
C VAL A 74 5.15 7.75 0.78
N GLY A 75 4.43 8.80 1.19
CA GLY A 75 4.98 10.09 1.62
C GLY A 75 5.12 11.14 0.51
N TRP A 76 4.74 10.80 -0.74
CA TRP A 76 4.86 11.73 -1.88
C TRP A 76 4.07 13.02 -1.70
N SER A 77 2.96 12.98 -0.96
CA SER A 77 2.07 14.15 -0.78
C SER A 77 2.69 15.25 0.07
N ALA A 78 3.70 14.93 0.88
CA ALA A 78 4.44 15.85 1.74
C ALA A 78 5.62 16.53 1.02
N HIS A 79 6.03 15.98 -0.12
CA HIS A 79 7.14 16.47 -0.92
C HIS A 79 6.65 16.70 -2.35
N PRO A 80 5.95 17.81 -2.64
CA PRO A 80 5.66 18.20 -4.01
C PRO A 80 7.00 18.51 -4.69
N MET A 81 7.65 17.50 -5.25
CA MET A 81 8.83 17.71 -6.07
C MET A 81 8.40 18.54 -7.27
N VAL A 82 9.27 19.46 -7.68
CA VAL A 82 9.08 20.41 -8.80
C VAL A 82 8.85 19.70 -10.15
N TRP A 83 8.88 18.37 -10.19
CA TRP A 83 8.65 17.53 -11.38
C TRP A 83 7.18 17.25 -11.70
N ASP A 84 6.23 17.74 -10.88
CA ASP A 84 4.77 17.53 -11.07
C ASP A 84 4.11 18.48 -12.09
N ALA A 85 4.89 19.22 -12.89
CA ALA A 85 4.34 20.13 -13.90
C ALA A 85 3.79 19.41 -15.15
N GLU A 86 4.25 18.18 -15.43
CA GLU A 86 3.82 17.39 -16.58
C GLU A 86 3.40 15.99 -16.13
N MET A 87 2.24 15.53 -16.60
CA MET A 87 1.78 14.14 -16.42
C MET A 87 2.80 13.21 -17.09
N ARG A 88 3.41 12.28 -16.34
CA ARG A 88 4.53 11.47 -16.87
C ARG A 88 4.05 10.24 -17.64
N ALA A 89 2.77 9.85 -17.48
CA ALA A 89 2.17 8.77 -18.24
C ALA A 89 0.66 8.93 -18.51
N TRP A 90 0.14 8.20 -19.49
CA TRP A 90 -1.27 8.21 -19.91
C TRP A 90 -2.23 7.72 -18.82
N TRP A 91 -1.76 6.93 -17.85
CA TRP A 91 -2.52 6.54 -16.65
C TRP A 91 -2.41 7.56 -15.50
N GLU A 92 -1.44 8.50 -15.57
CA GLU A 92 -1.26 9.59 -14.59
C GLU A 92 -2.15 10.81 -14.88
N GLY A 93 -2.82 10.83 -16.04
CA GLY A 93 -3.94 11.75 -16.29
C GLY A 93 -4.42 11.75 -17.75
N GLY A 94 -5.74 11.61 -17.94
CA GLY A 94 -6.42 11.75 -19.22
C GLY A 94 -7.70 10.95 -19.27
N ASP A 95 -8.80 11.54 -18.84
CA ASP A 95 -10.16 10.98 -18.68
C ASP A 95 -10.88 10.59 -19.99
N GLU A 96 -10.20 9.98 -20.97
CA GLU A 96 -10.87 9.65 -22.25
C GLU A 96 -11.29 8.18 -22.36
N ASP A 97 -10.63 7.25 -21.66
CA ASP A 97 -10.91 5.81 -21.85
C ASP A 97 -11.20 5.01 -20.56
N ALA A 98 -11.11 5.63 -19.38
CA ALA A 98 -11.46 4.95 -18.12
C ALA A 98 -12.97 5.04 -17.88
N VAL A 99 -13.70 3.99 -18.27
CA VAL A 99 -15.14 3.84 -18.04
C VAL A 99 -15.49 4.20 -16.58
N GLY A 100 -16.10 5.37 -16.37
CA GLY A 100 -16.58 5.83 -15.06
C GLY A 100 -15.74 6.89 -14.34
N VAL A 101 -14.63 7.38 -14.91
CA VAL A 101 -13.84 8.49 -14.34
C VAL A 101 -14.28 9.81 -14.99
N GLU A 102 -14.76 10.77 -14.20
CA GLU A 102 -15.27 12.06 -14.70
C GLU A 102 -14.19 12.90 -15.39
N PRO A 103 -14.53 13.62 -16.47
CA PRO A 103 -13.57 14.41 -17.25
C PRO A 103 -12.84 15.45 -16.40
N ALA A 104 -11.58 15.75 -16.76
CA ALA A 104 -10.72 16.68 -16.04
C ALA A 104 -11.33 18.08 -15.89
N SER A 105 -12.23 18.45 -16.80
CA SER A 105 -13.01 19.70 -16.78
C SER A 105 -14.12 19.74 -15.72
N GLN A 106 -14.47 18.60 -15.10
CA GLN A 106 -15.41 18.48 -13.98
C GLN A 106 -14.72 18.21 -12.63
N ARG A 107 -13.38 18.15 -12.58
CA ARG A 107 -12.63 18.06 -11.32
C ARG A 107 -12.79 19.37 -10.53
N THR A 108 -13.73 19.40 -9.59
CA THR A 108 -13.88 20.48 -8.60
C THR A 108 -12.85 20.38 -7.47
N ASP A 109 -12.12 19.27 -7.36
CA ASP A 109 -11.07 19.12 -6.37
C ASP A 109 -9.80 19.81 -6.85
N GLY A 110 -9.43 20.91 -6.18
CA GLY A 110 -8.10 21.49 -6.31
C GLY A 110 -6.98 20.50 -5.97
N PRO A 111 -5.71 20.86 -6.16
CA PRO A 111 -4.59 20.00 -5.81
C PRO A 111 -4.65 19.60 -4.33
N CYS A 112 -4.96 18.33 -4.06
CA CYS A 112 -4.91 17.77 -2.72
C CYS A 112 -3.43 17.64 -2.31
N SER A 113 -3.07 18.24 -1.17
CA SER A 113 -1.72 18.16 -0.59
C SER A 113 -1.74 17.63 0.84
N GLY A 114 -0.66 16.95 1.25
CA GLY A 114 -0.51 16.40 2.60
C GLY A 114 -1.02 14.97 2.76
N ALA A 115 -0.72 14.36 3.92
CA ALA A 115 -0.83 12.93 4.16
C ALA A 115 -2.23 12.33 3.88
N ALA A 116 -3.29 13.11 4.10
CA ALA A 116 -4.65 12.68 3.78
C ALA A 116 -4.81 12.27 2.31
N CYS A 117 -4.14 12.96 1.38
CA CYS A 117 -4.27 12.73 -0.06
C CYS A 117 -3.67 11.41 -0.54
N GLU A 118 -2.91 10.70 0.31
CA GLU A 118 -2.41 9.36 0.02
C GLU A 118 -3.43 8.28 0.34
N HIS A 119 -4.43 8.59 1.17
CA HIS A 119 -5.57 7.72 1.42
C HIS A 119 -6.50 7.74 0.20
N THR A 120 -6.78 6.55 -0.31
CA THR A 120 -7.70 6.31 -1.44
C THR A 120 -8.74 5.30 -1.01
N ALA A 121 -9.83 5.19 -1.74
CA ALA A 121 -10.82 4.18 -1.44
C ALA A 121 -11.40 3.59 -2.72
N VAL A 122 -12.05 2.44 -2.59
CA VAL A 122 -12.77 1.80 -3.67
C VAL A 122 -14.22 1.66 -3.26
N LEU A 123 -15.12 2.17 -4.08
CA LEU A 123 -16.55 1.97 -3.92
C LEU A 123 -16.98 0.88 -4.89
N VAL A 124 -17.53 -0.20 -4.36
CA VAL A 124 -17.99 -1.37 -5.15
C VAL A 124 -19.50 -1.41 -5.10
N ASP A 125 -20.12 -1.26 -6.26
CA ASP A 125 -21.56 -1.42 -6.44
C ASP A 125 -21.88 -2.91 -6.59
N LEU A 126 -22.76 -3.42 -5.74
CA LEU A 126 -23.13 -4.83 -5.76
C LEU A 126 -24.29 -5.06 -6.71
N ASP A 127 -24.20 -6.13 -7.49
CA ASP A 127 -25.31 -6.63 -8.29
C ASP A 127 -26.14 -7.63 -7.46
N THR A 128 -27.23 -7.13 -6.90
CA THR A 128 -28.14 -7.88 -6.04
C THR A 128 -28.95 -8.94 -6.77
N ALA A 129 -29.04 -8.88 -8.11
CA ALA A 129 -29.74 -9.89 -8.90
C ALA A 129 -29.05 -11.27 -8.83
N HIS A 130 -27.73 -11.28 -8.68
CA HIS A 130 -26.90 -12.50 -8.71
C HIS A 130 -26.54 -13.04 -7.31
N GLY A 131 -26.72 -12.26 -6.24
CA GLY A 131 -26.33 -12.63 -4.87
C GLY A 131 -27.42 -13.33 -4.04
N SER A 132 -28.57 -13.63 -4.63
CA SER A 132 -29.79 -13.97 -3.89
C SER A 132 -29.82 -15.38 -3.27
N GLU A 133 -29.05 -16.35 -3.77
CA GLU A 133 -29.14 -17.73 -3.26
C GLU A 133 -28.01 -18.14 -2.29
N MET A 134 -26.78 -17.65 -2.48
CA MET A 134 -25.60 -18.11 -1.71
C MET A 134 -24.76 -16.99 -1.07
N GLY A 135 -25.20 -15.73 -1.15
CA GLY A 135 -24.39 -14.57 -0.76
C GLY A 135 -23.40 -14.20 -1.87
N LEU A 136 -22.55 -13.22 -1.60
CA LEU A 136 -21.55 -12.71 -2.55
C LEU A 136 -20.13 -12.89 -2.01
N GLU A 137 -19.23 -13.35 -2.87
CA GLU A 137 -17.79 -13.30 -2.63
C GLU A 137 -17.14 -12.42 -3.70
N ILE A 138 -16.46 -11.36 -3.27
CA ILE A 138 -15.85 -10.37 -4.15
C ILE A 138 -14.37 -10.30 -3.83
N THR A 139 -13.53 -10.38 -4.86
CA THR A 139 -12.08 -10.29 -4.73
C THR A 139 -11.58 -8.99 -5.35
N ILE A 140 -11.05 -8.10 -4.53
CA ILE A 140 -10.50 -6.82 -4.98
C ILE A 140 -8.97 -6.98 -5.03
N PRO A 141 -8.36 -7.04 -6.22
CA PRO A 141 -6.91 -7.08 -6.34
C PRO A 141 -6.36 -5.69 -5.99
N LEU A 142 -5.30 -5.70 -5.21
CA LEU A 142 -4.62 -4.50 -4.74
C LEU A 142 -3.14 -4.60 -5.07
N HIS A 143 -2.48 -3.46 -5.07
CA HIS A 143 -1.05 -3.35 -5.31
C HIS A 143 -0.40 -2.60 -4.17
N LYS A 144 0.78 -3.05 -3.77
CA LYS A 144 1.58 -2.33 -2.78
C LYS A 144 2.28 -1.15 -3.43
N ARG A 145 2.25 -0.02 -2.74
CA ARG A 145 3.10 1.13 -3.08
C ARG A 145 4.51 0.87 -2.64
N TYR A 146 5.44 1.50 -3.36
CA TYR A 146 6.83 1.55 -2.95
C TYR A 146 6.93 2.29 -1.61
N GLN A 147 7.61 1.69 -0.63
CA GLN A 147 7.93 2.33 0.64
C GLN A 147 9.37 2.82 0.60
N ILE A 148 9.60 4.05 1.06
CA ILE A 148 10.96 4.57 1.19
C ILE A 148 11.71 3.67 2.17
N ALA A 149 12.90 3.26 1.75
CA ALA A 149 13.89 2.62 2.58
C ALA A 149 14.13 3.39 3.88
N GLN A 150 13.58 2.93 5.01
CA GLN A 150 13.90 3.51 6.31
C GLN A 150 15.28 3.00 6.73
N VAL A 151 16.29 3.86 6.63
CA VAL A 151 17.65 3.57 7.07
C VAL A 151 17.73 3.77 8.57
N HIS A 152 17.79 2.69 9.34
CA HIS A 152 18.04 2.78 10.77
C HIS A 152 19.56 2.80 11.02
N PRO A 153 20.07 3.71 11.86
CA PRO A 153 21.48 3.72 12.20
C PRO A 153 21.81 2.49 13.06
N VAL A 154 22.45 1.48 12.46
CA VAL A 154 23.06 0.36 13.19
C VAL A 154 24.56 0.65 13.28
N PRO A 155 25.07 1.07 14.46
CA PRO A 155 26.50 1.21 14.64
C PRO A 155 27.14 -0.18 14.67
N VAL A 156 28.00 -0.49 13.69
CA VAL A 156 28.84 -1.70 13.69
C VAL A 156 30.28 -1.27 13.91
N HIS A 157 30.88 -1.72 15.02
CA HIS A 157 32.29 -1.49 15.31
C HIS A 157 33.09 -2.76 15.04
N VAL A 158 34.10 -2.67 14.18
CA VAL A 158 35.03 -3.76 13.89
C VAL A 158 36.37 -3.44 14.54
N GLU A 159 36.74 -4.22 15.55
CA GLU A 159 38.11 -4.25 16.05
C GLU A 159 38.90 -5.30 15.27
N ILE A 160 39.88 -4.87 14.50
CA ILE A 160 40.87 -5.78 13.90
C ILE A 160 42.08 -5.79 14.84
N LYS A 161 42.21 -6.82 15.68
CA LYS A 161 43.43 -7.02 16.47
C LYS A 161 44.51 -7.59 15.55
N HIS A 162 45.45 -6.75 15.13
CA HIS A 162 46.62 -7.17 14.39
C HIS A 162 47.89 -6.63 15.04
N ASP A 163 48.56 -7.50 15.79
CA ASP A 163 49.96 -7.28 16.14
C ASP A 163 50.79 -7.34 14.85
N ALA A 164 51.72 -6.40 14.69
CA ALA A 164 52.67 -6.44 13.58
C ALA A 164 53.39 -7.80 13.61
N PRO A 165 53.44 -8.54 12.50
CA PRO A 165 54.09 -9.84 12.49
C PRO A 165 55.55 -9.71 12.93
N ALA A 166 56.05 -10.63 13.76
CA ALA A 166 57.41 -10.55 14.31
C ALA A 166 58.52 -10.54 13.22
N TRP A 167 58.18 -10.91 11.98
CA TRP A 167 59.07 -10.88 10.82
C TRP A 167 59.10 -9.52 10.09
N LEU A 168 58.24 -8.57 10.46
CA LEU A 168 58.16 -7.25 9.83
C LEU A 168 59.28 -6.34 10.36
N PRO A 169 60.06 -5.66 9.49
CA PRO A 169 61.06 -4.70 9.94
C PRO A 169 60.45 -3.57 10.77
N ALA A 170 61.14 -3.19 11.85
CA ALA A 170 60.64 -2.20 12.83
C ALA A 170 60.27 -0.82 12.22
N HIS A 171 60.89 -0.45 11.10
CA HIS A 171 60.59 0.81 10.40
C HIS A 171 59.31 0.73 9.54
N ILE A 172 58.80 -0.46 9.25
CA ILE A 172 57.58 -0.71 8.46
C ILE A 172 56.38 -0.99 9.38
N ALA A 173 56.63 -1.47 10.61
CA ALA A 173 55.59 -1.72 11.62
C ALA A 173 54.57 -0.57 11.80
N PRO A 174 54.96 0.72 11.94
CA PRO A 174 53.98 1.80 12.07
C PRO A 174 53.14 2.03 10.80
N LEU A 175 53.64 1.62 9.63
CA LEU A 175 52.94 1.71 8.35
C LEU A 175 51.92 0.57 8.21
N TYR A 176 52.25 -0.62 8.73
CA TYR A 176 51.35 -1.77 8.83
C TYR A 176 50.20 -1.51 9.81
N GLU A 177 50.50 -0.96 11.00
CA GLU A 177 49.48 -0.61 12.00
C GLU A 177 48.48 0.42 11.45
N ARG A 178 48.97 1.47 10.77
CA ARG A 178 48.10 2.45 10.09
C ARG A 178 47.25 1.82 8.99
N ALA A 179 47.82 0.89 8.22
CA ALA A 179 47.06 0.19 7.17
C ALA A 179 45.96 -0.69 7.79
N ALA A 180 46.24 -1.35 8.91
CA ALA A 180 45.26 -2.14 9.66
C ALA A 180 44.14 -1.26 10.24
N ASP A 181 44.45 -0.09 10.80
CA ASP A 181 43.45 0.87 11.30
C ASP A 181 42.55 1.40 10.19
N VAL A 182 43.14 1.74 9.04
CA VAL A 182 42.37 2.18 7.86
C VAL A 182 41.46 1.06 7.38
N LEU A 183 41.96 -0.18 7.30
CA LEU A 183 41.14 -1.35 6.94
C LEU A 183 40.02 -1.60 7.93
N ALA A 184 40.26 -1.48 9.25
CA ALA A 184 39.25 -1.63 10.29
C ALA A 184 38.18 -0.54 10.20
N SER A 185 38.57 0.70 9.92
CA SER A 185 37.66 1.82 9.72
C SER A 185 36.81 1.63 8.46
N VAL A 186 37.43 1.25 7.34
CA VAL A 186 36.73 0.97 6.08
C VAL A 186 35.77 -0.22 6.25
N ALA A 187 36.20 -1.29 6.92
CA ALA A 187 35.35 -2.44 7.22
C ALA A 187 34.17 -2.07 8.13
N SER A 188 34.39 -1.25 9.17
CA SER A 188 33.32 -0.75 10.04
C SER A 188 32.31 0.11 9.28
N HIS A 189 32.77 0.99 8.39
CA HIS A 189 31.91 1.80 7.54
C HIS A 189 31.13 0.94 6.54
N ALA A 190 31.79 -0.02 5.90
CA ALA A 190 31.17 -0.95 4.96
C ALA A 190 30.13 -1.82 5.64
N LEU A 191 30.43 -2.40 6.81
CA LEU A 191 29.48 -3.22 7.57
C LEU A 191 28.34 -2.39 8.16
N SER A 192 28.61 -1.16 8.62
CA SER A 192 27.53 -0.24 9.03
C SER A 192 26.64 0.12 7.85
N TRP A 193 27.20 0.30 6.64
CA TRP A 193 26.43 0.55 5.42
C TRP A 193 25.65 -0.68 4.95
N ILE A 194 26.24 -1.87 4.99
CA ILE A 194 25.57 -3.15 4.75
C ILE A 194 24.42 -3.32 5.74
N ALA A 195 24.67 -3.14 7.05
CA ALA A 195 23.64 -3.23 8.07
C ALA A 195 22.51 -2.20 7.84
N ARG A 196 22.84 -0.98 7.40
CA ARG A 196 21.88 0.08 7.02
C ARG A 196 21.03 -0.27 5.78
N ILE A 197 21.56 -1.03 4.83
CA ILE A 197 20.80 -1.47 3.65
C ILE A 197 20.02 -2.75 3.96
N HIS A 198 20.57 -3.60 4.83
CA HIS A 198 19.88 -4.78 5.36
C HIS A 198 18.83 -4.43 6.42
N THR A 199 18.76 -3.19 6.93
CA THR A 199 17.64 -2.75 7.76
C THR A 199 16.37 -2.64 6.94
N ARG A 200 15.68 -3.78 6.86
CA ARG A 200 14.23 -3.96 6.97
C ARG A 200 13.38 -3.06 6.09
N HIS A 201 13.69 -3.00 4.81
CA HIS A 201 12.74 -2.50 3.82
C HIS A 201 11.51 -3.42 3.80
N TYR A 202 10.31 -2.84 3.89
CA TYR A 202 9.02 -3.55 3.84
C TYR A 202 8.70 -4.51 5.00
N GLN A 203 9.36 -4.41 6.16
CA GLN A 203 9.11 -5.36 7.26
C GLN A 203 7.62 -5.48 7.64
N SER A 204 6.88 -4.37 7.58
CA SER A 204 5.45 -4.35 7.85
C SER A 204 4.75 -3.37 6.92
N VAL A 205 3.83 -3.87 6.11
CA VAL A 205 3.01 -3.08 5.19
C VAL A 205 1.57 -3.08 5.69
N GLU A 206 1.04 -1.89 5.98
CA GLU A 206 -0.32 -1.70 6.45
C GLU A 206 -1.30 -1.75 5.27
N LEU A 207 -2.06 -2.84 5.14
CA LEU A 207 -3.00 -3.09 4.05
C LEU A 207 -4.32 -2.34 4.24
N THR A 208 -4.70 -2.08 5.49
CA THR A 208 -5.80 -1.18 5.86
C THR A 208 -5.32 -0.28 6.97
N GLY A 209 -5.82 0.96 7.05
CA GLY A 209 -5.56 1.79 8.22
C GLY A 209 -5.94 1.05 9.50
N ALA A 210 -5.23 1.33 10.59
CA ALA A 210 -5.37 0.66 11.89
C ALA A 210 -6.82 0.62 12.44
N HIS A 211 -7.72 1.43 11.88
CA HIS A 211 -9.12 1.55 12.27
C HIS A 211 -10.12 1.47 11.11
N THR A 212 -9.73 0.99 9.93
CA THR A 212 -10.58 1.03 8.74
C THR A 212 -10.85 -0.35 8.16
N ALA A 213 -12.03 -0.88 8.42
CA ALA A 213 -12.57 -2.06 7.74
C ALA A 213 -13.36 -1.65 6.49
N PRO A 214 -13.55 -2.54 5.52
CA PRO A 214 -14.58 -2.37 4.50
C PRO A 214 -15.96 -2.20 5.15
N ILE A 215 -16.74 -1.27 4.63
CA ILE A 215 -18.06 -0.91 5.16
C ILE A 215 -19.11 -1.26 4.11
N LEU A 216 -19.97 -2.22 4.44
CA LEU A 216 -21.17 -2.51 3.68
C LEU A 216 -22.23 -1.47 4.04
N PHE A 217 -22.89 -0.91 3.04
CA PHE A 217 -24.00 0.00 3.24
C PHE A 217 -24.98 -0.08 2.08
N ALA A 218 -26.15 0.48 2.27
CA ALA A 218 -27.19 0.61 1.27
C ALA A 218 -27.50 2.09 1.06
N ALA A 219 -27.57 2.50 -0.20
CA ALA A 219 -28.02 3.83 -0.60
C ALA A 219 -29.42 3.72 -1.21
N CYS A 220 -30.42 4.29 -0.55
CA CYS A 220 -31.83 4.19 -0.93
C CYS A 220 -32.37 5.57 -1.30
N THR A 221 -33.08 5.70 -2.42
CA THR A 221 -33.74 6.97 -2.80
C THR A 221 -35.02 7.20 -1.98
N GLU A 222 -35.68 6.12 -1.55
CA GLU A 222 -36.90 6.14 -0.76
C GLU A 222 -36.90 4.98 0.23
N GLY A 223 -37.50 5.17 1.40
CA GLY A 223 -37.81 4.09 2.33
C GLY A 223 -36.85 3.92 3.51
N ASP A 224 -37.04 2.79 4.20
CA ASP A 224 -36.32 2.32 5.38
C ASP A 224 -35.95 0.85 5.13
N ILE A 225 -34.77 0.43 5.56
CA ILE A 225 -34.38 -0.98 5.54
C ILE A 225 -34.58 -1.52 6.95
N PRO A 226 -35.56 -2.43 7.17
CA PRO A 226 -35.78 -3.01 8.48
C PRO A 226 -34.49 -3.61 9.04
N GLU A 227 -34.24 -3.37 10.32
CA GLU A 227 -33.09 -3.91 11.07
C GLU A 227 -31.73 -3.28 10.74
N TRP A 228 -31.65 -2.41 9.73
CA TRP A 228 -30.44 -1.65 9.43
C TRP A 228 -30.50 -0.28 10.10
N ASP A 229 -29.33 0.22 10.49
CA ASP A 229 -29.21 1.52 11.15
C ASP A 229 -29.03 2.61 10.10
N VAL A 230 -29.69 3.76 10.31
CA VAL A 230 -29.44 4.96 9.49
C VAL A 230 -28.02 5.44 9.76
N ALA A 231 -27.25 5.64 8.70
CA ALA A 231 -25.86 6.06 8.77
C ALA A 231 -25.67 7.48 8.21
N ASP A 232 -24.70 8.18 8.76
CA ASP A 232 -24.13 9.38 8.16
C ASP A 232 -22.93 9.01 7.26
N VAL A 233 -22.63 9.85 6.28
CA VAL A 233 -21.41 9.79 5.47
C VAL A 233 -20.15 9.70 6.34
N HIS A 234 -20.13 10.34 7.51
CA HIS A 234 -19.01 10.26 8.46
C HIS A 234 -18.75 8.85 9.00
N GLU A 235 -19.79 8.02 9.10
CA GLU A 235 -19.66 6.64 9.56
C GLU A 235 -19.12 5.73 8.46
N ILE A 236 -19.45 6.02 7.20
CA ILE A 236 -19.00 5.27 6.02
C ILE A 236 -17.64 5.76 5.51
N LEU A 237 -17.32 7.03 5.71
CA LEU A 237 -16.08 7.68 5.28
C LEU A 237 -15.34 8.28 6.50
N PRO A 238 -14.44 7.50 7.12
CA PRO A 238 -13.73 7.92 8.32
C PRO A 238 -12.87 9.17 8.09
N ASP A 239 -12.53 9.88 9.17
CA ASP A 239 -11.88 11.20 9.11
C ASP A 239 -10.60 11.25 8.26
N ALA A 240 -9.82 10.16 8.22
CA ALA A 240 -8.61 10.06 7.38
C ALA A 240 -8.90 10.16 5.87
N TYR A 241 -10.15 10.03 5.46
CA TYR A 241 -10.65 10.05 4.08
C TYR A 241 -11.54 11.26 3.80
N THR A 242 -11.60 12.23 4.71
CA THR A 242 -12.44 13.44 4.59
C THR A 242 -12.25 14.20 3.28
N HIS A 243 -11.04 14.18 2.69
CA HIS A 243 -10.77 14.78 1.38
C HIS A 243 -11.53 14.11 0.22
N LEU A 244 -12.00 12.87 0.39
CA LEU A 244 -12.81 12.15 -0.60
C LEU A 244 -14.31 12.47 -0.48
N ARG A 245 -14.72 13.14 0.60
CA ARG A 245 -16.13 13.37 0.93
C ARG A 245 -16.91 14.06 -0.18
N PRO A 246 -16.44 15.15 -0.81
CA PRO A 246 -17.21 15.82 -1.84
C PRO A 246 -17.56 14.87 -3.00
N ARG A 247 -16.61 14.01 -3.40
CA ARG A 247 -16.87 12.98 -4.43
C ARG A 247 -17.82 11.91 -3.95
N PHE A 248 -17.64 11.44 -2.73
CA PHE A 248 -18.49 10.41 -2.14
C PHE A 248 -19.95 10.89 -2.05
N GLU A 249 -20.18 12.09 -1.52
CA GLU A 249 -21.50 12.73 -1.44
C GLU A 249 -22.10 12.99 -2.82
N ALA A 250 -21.30 13.46 -3.79
CA ALA A 250 -21.78 13.68 -5.15
C ALA A 250 -22.31 12.40 -5.82
N LYS A 251 -21.77 11.22 -5.47
CA LYS A 251 -22.23 9.93 -5.99
C LYS A 251 -23.48 9.40 -5.28
N LEU A 252 -23.71 9.83 -4.04
CA LEU A 252 -24.82 9.40 -3.21
C LEU A 252 -25.95 10.43 -3.14
N GLN A 253 -25.95 11.42 -4.03
CA GLN A 253 -26.90 12.53 -4.04
C GLN A 253 -28.34 12.04 -3.81
N ASP A 254 -29.00 12.66 -2.84
CA ASP A 254 -30.39 12.41 -2.45
C ASP A 254 -30.70 10.98 -1.94
N ALA A 255 -29.68 10.19 -1.60
CA ALA A 255 -29.86 8.87 -1.00
C ALA A 255 -29.82 8.92 0.54
N TYR A 256 -30.73 8.18 1.16
CA TYR A 256 -30.62 7.77 2.57
C TYR A 256 -29.63 6.62 2.67
N LEU A 257 -28.71 6.70 3.63
CA LEU A 257 -27.67 5.71 3.84
C LEU A 257 -28.02 4.84 5.04
N PHE A 258 -27.85 3.53 4.87
CA PHE A 258 -28.11 2.54 5.91
C PHE A 258 -26.92 1.59 6.00
N VAL A 259 -26.57 1.18 7.21
CA VAL A 259 -25.53 0.17 7.48
C VAL A 259 -26.15 -1.03 8.19
N PRO A 260 -25.65 -2.25 7.95
CA PRO A 260 -26.11 -3.41 8.69
C PRO A 260 -25.71 -3.27 10.17
N PRO A 261 -26.51 -3.80 11.09
CA PRO A 261 -26.25 -3.68 12.53
C PRO A 261 -24.97 -4.42 12.97
N THR A 262 -24.50 -5.36 12.14
CA THR A 262 -23.22 -6.04 12.36
C THR A 262 -22.21 -5.68 11.27
N PRO A 263 -21.04 -5.13 11.62
CA PRO A 263 -20.01 -4.82 10.64
C PRO A 263 -19.36 -6.08 10.07
N LEU A 264 -18.69 -5.94 8.92
CA LEU A 264 -17.91 -7.02 8.33
C LEU A 264 -16.78 -7.45 9.28
N LEU A 265 -16.73 -8.73 9.60
CA LEU A 265 -15.76 -9.29 10.52
C LEU A 265 -14.42 -9.55 9.83
N ARG A 266 -13.35 -9.07 10.45
CA ARG A 266 -11.98 -9.27 9.97
C ARG A 266 -11.51 -10.70 10.21
N MET A 267 -11.09 -11.39 9.15
CA MET A 267 -10.60 -12.78 9.20
C MET A 267 -9.09 -12.94 8.99
N SER A 268 -8.38 -11.86 8.65
CA SER A 268 -6.92 -11.89 8.45
C SER A 268 -6.22 -10.74 9.18
N LYS A 269 -4.88 -10.78 9.19
CA LYS A 269 -4.07 -9.61 9.57
C LYS A 269 -4.24 -8.50 8.52
N THR A 270 -4.20 -7.26 8.98
CA THR A 270 -4.19 -6.03 8.15
C THR A 270 -2.80 -5.44 8.00
N VAL A 271 -1.80 -6.08 8.61
CA VAL A 271 -0.39 -5.78 8.44
C VAL A 271 0.27 -7.02 7.85
N ALA A 272 0.97 -6.84 6.74
CA ALA A 272 1.70 -7.88 6.06
C ALA A 272 3.19 -7.76 6.30
N ASP A 273 3.79 -8.84 6.78
CA ASP A 273 5.24 -8.97 6.82
C ASP A 273 5.74 -9.33 5.42
N MET A 274 6.49 -8.43 4.77
CA MET A 274 7.07 -8.78 3.48
C MET A 274 8.34 -9.59 3.67
N PRO A 275 8.56 -10.62 2.82
CA PRO A 275 9.90 -11.16 2.68
C PRO A 275 10.80 -10.01 2.23
N VAL A 276 11.87 -9.76 2.96
CA VAL A 276 12.90 -8.80 2.54
C VAL A 276 13.44 -9.32 1.22
N GLY A 277 13.10 -8.64 0.12
CA GLY A 277 13.68 -8.94 -1.18
C GLY A 277 15.19 -8.85 -1.06
N ASP A 278 15.89 -9.86 -1.57
CA ASP A 278 17.35 -10.06 -1.42
C ASP A 278 18.20 -9.00 -2.15
N ALA A 279 17.61 -7.87 -2.56
CA ALA A 279 18.32 -6.68 -3.03
C ALA A 279 19.31 -6.13 -1.98
N GLY A 280 19.14 -6.50 -0.70
CA GLY A 280 20.13 -6.26 0.34
C GLY A 280 21.48 -6.98 0.13
N LEU A 281 21.51 -8.10 -0.62
CA LEU A 281 22.75 -8.80 -0.96
C LEU A 281 23.56 -8.13 -2.06
N TYR A 282 22.98 -7.19 -2.81
CA TYR A 282 23.67 -6.50 -3.90
C TYR A 282 24.98 -5.83 -3.43
N PRO A 283 25.00 -5.07 -2.32
CA PRO A 283 26.22 -4.64 -1.61
C PRO A 283 27.28 -5.73 -1.39
N LEU A 284 26.88 -6.89 -0.87
CA LEU A 284 27.79 -7.99 -0.54
C LEU A 284 28.35 -8.66 -1.79
N VAL A 285 27.53 -8.82 -2.83
CA VAL A 285 27.95 -9.32 -4.14
C VAL A 285 28.92 -8.34 -4.79
N GLN A 286 28.62 -7.03 -4.75
CA GLN A 286 29.52 -5.99 -5.28
C GLN A 286 30.85 -5.93 -4.53
N LEU A 287 30.82 -5.96 -3.20
CA LEU A 287 32.03 -5.97 -2.37
C LEU A 287 32.85 -7.25 -2.57
N GLY A 288 32.20 -8.42 -2.63
CA GLY A 288 32.86 -9.68 -2.94
C GLY A 288 33.51 -9.65 -4.33
N THR A 289 32.82 -9.10 -5.32
CA THR A 289 33.35 -8.94 -6.69
C THR A 289 34.54 -7.98 -6.72
N PHE A 290 34.45 -6.83 -6.04
CA PHE A 290 35.53 -5.86 -5.97
C PHE A 290 36.76 -6.43 -5.24
N ALA A 291 36.56 -7.09 -4.09
CA ALA A 291 37.62 -7.73 -3.32
C ALA A 291 38.33 -8.83 -4.14
N ALA A 292 37.56 -9.68 -4.84
CA ALA A 292 38.12 -10.70 -5.72
C ALA A 292 38.94 -10.09 -6.87
N THR A 293 38.45 -8.99 -7.46
CA THR A 293 39.16 -8.27 -8.54
C THR A 293 40.46 -7.65 -8.03
N LEU A 294 40.44 -7.03 -6.85
CA LEU A 294 41.62 -6.45 -6.22
C LEU A 294 42.68 -7.52 -5.91
N LEU A 295 42.26 -8.67 -5.35
CA LEU A 295 43.14 -9.80 -5.08
C LEU A 295 43.77 -10.36 -6.36
N ALA A 296 42.98 -10.49 -7.42
CA ALA A 296 43.48 -10.93 -8.72
C ALA A 296 44.50 -9.95 -9.30
N MET A 297 44.30 -8.63 -9.14
CA MET A 297 45.26 -7.60 -9.57
C MET A 297 46.57 -7.59 -8.77
N LEU A 298 46.54 -7.99 -7.50
CA LEU A 298 47.74 -8.04 -6.64
C LEU A 298 48.55 -9.33 -6.80
N LEU A 299 47.93 -10.39 -7.34
CA LEU A 299 48.56 -11.69 -7.59
C LEU A 299 49.07 -11.87 -9.03
N ALA A 300 48.78 -10.92 -9.92
CA ALA A 300 49.22 -10.88 -11.31
C ALA A 300 50.48 -9.99 -11.47
#